data_AF-A0A7Y1ZR14-F1
#
_entry.id   AF-A0A7Y1ZR14-F1
#
_cell.length_a   1.000
_cell.length_b   1.000
_cell.length_c   1.000
_cell.angle_alpha   90.00
_cell.angle_beta   90.00
_cell.angle_gamma   90.00
#
_symmetry.space_group_name_H-M   'P 1'
#
loop_
_entity.id
_entity.type
_entity.pdbx_description
1 polymer ?
#
loop_
_entity_poly.entity_id
_entity_poly.type
_entity_poly.pdbx_seq_one_letter_code
_entity_poly.pdbx_strand_id
1 'polypeptide(L)'
;MTEEEYADNDAENHDGDQDAPSELVLPSEPVNVDDIKAETVERARDARALLARYVKRHMPEQQGSPRSSPEPPRLSSGYDRFLPLLKIIPIFLLLGFAGSFLWDFDSVSIQLFSRSLPLDGLLRIVSVSGLIGFLTNWLAITMLFNPREQRPIFGRGLIPAQRERVIYRLATAVSEELINEEIIAAKIEESQVISRYRELAMTVTRGVIEDPEFRDELKALATNYMNNVLASEDVRTRIVDFTVEKLEARLGEGISGIALKVYRFLNEEDFRRKLDQA
;
A
#
# COMPACT_ATOMS: atom_id res chain seq x y z
N MET A 1 85.27 20.13 -67.75
CA MET A 1 85.53 20.63 -66.39
C MET A 1 84.59 19.85 -65.48
N THR A 2 85.18 19.00 -64.64
CA THR A 2 84.61 18.07 -63.61
C THR A 2 83.62 17.01 -64.13
N GLU A 3 84.08 15.78 -64.42
CA GLU A 3 84.39 14.65 -63.48
C GLU A 3 83.10 13.93 -63.06
N GLU A 4 82.86 12.69 -63.54
CA GLU A 4 83.24 11.40 -62.89
C GLU A 4 82.34 11.10 -61.67
N GLU A 5 81.79 9.92 -61.41
CA GLU A 5 82.12 8.54 -61.80
C GLU A 5 81.03 7.59 -61.23
N TYR A 6 80.77 6.48 -61.96
CA TYR A 6 80.33 5.10 -61.58
C TYR A 6 79.45 4.84 -60.33
N ALA A 7 78.63 3.79 -60.21
CA ALA A 7 78.12 2.70 -61.03
C ALA A 7 77.18 1.85 -60.13
N ASP A 8 76.43 0.96 -60.77
CA ASP A 8 76.23 -0.45 -60.36
C ASP A 8 74.82 -0.92 -59.92
N ASN A 9 74.34 -1.87 -60.75
CA ASN A 9 73.58 -3.10 -60.50
C ASN A 9 72.13 -3.10 -59.98
N ASP A 10 71.26 -3.58 -60.89
CA ASP A 10 70.47 -4.81 -60.81
C ASP A 10 69.71 -5.13 -59.50
N ALA A 11 68.36 -5.16 -59.59
CA ALA A 11 67.57 -6.37 -59.31
C ALA A 11 66.05 -6.11 -59.40
N GLU A 12 65.38 -7.06 -60.06
CA GLU A 12 63.95 -7.43 -60.02
C GLU A 12 63.13 -6.96 -58.80
N ASN A 13 61.89 -6.48 -59.03
CA ASN A 13 60.73 -7.33 -58.76
C ASN A 13 59.40 -6.80 -59.29
N HIS A 14 58.61 -7.76 -59.77
CA HIS A 14 57.20 -7.71 -60.11
C HIS A 14 56.36 -7.84 -58.83
N ASP A 15 55.34 -7.00 -58.64
CA ASP A 15 54.15 -7.24 -57.79
C ASP A 15 53.24 -6.03 -58.04
N GLY A 16 51.97 -6.14 -58.43
CA GLY A 16 50.97 -7.12 -58.04
C GLY A 16 49.74 -6.29 -57.64
N ASP A 17 48.97 -5.85 -58.63
CA ASP A 17 47.73 -5.09 -58.43
C ASP A 17 46.67 -6.05 -57.87
N GLN A 18 46.55 -6.11 -56.55
CA GLN A 18 45.52 -6.88 -55.84
C GLN A 18 44.38 -5.94 -55.47
N ASP A 19 43.30 -6.04 -56.25
CA ASP A 19 41.94 -5.68 -55.85
C ASP A 19 41.62 -6.37 -54.51
N ALA A 20 41.59 -5.59 -53.43
CA ALA A 20 41.11 -6.05 -52.14
C ALA A 20 39.56 -6.13 -52.17
N PRO A 21 38.95 -7.24 -51.71
CA PRO A 21 37.50 -7.40 -51.72
C PRO A 21 36.85 -6.44 -50.70
N SER A 22 35.84 -5.70 -51.17
CA SER A 22 35.01 -4.82 -50.35
C SER A 22 34.44 -5.59 -49.15
N GLU A 23 34.89 -5.22 -47.95
CA GLU A 23 34.35 -5.71 -46.68
C GLU A 23 32.84 -5.42 -46.64
N LEU A 24 32.05 -6.47 -46.41
CA LEU A 24 30.62 -6.35 -46.15
C LEU A 24 30.42 -5.50 -44.88
N VAL A 25 30.03 -4.24 -45.06
CA VAL A 25 29.51 -3.42 -43.98
C VAL A 25 28.17 -4.01 -43.57
N LEU A 26 28.17 -4.85 -42.54
CA LEU A 26 26.95 -5.19 -41.81
C LEU A 26 26.42 -3.89 -41.19
N PRO A 27 25.15 -3.50 -41.41
CA PRO A 27 24.57 -2.38 -40.69
C PRO A 27 24.57 -2.72 -39.20
N SER A 28 25.47 -2.08 -38.47
CA SER A 28 25.68 -2.23 -37.03
C SER A 28 24.98 -1.10 -36.25
N GLU A 29 23.81 -0.66 -36.70
CA GLU A 29 22.98 0.17 -35.83
C GLU A 29 22.42 -0.71 -34.70
N PRO A 30 22.84 -0.46 -33.44
CA PRO A 30 22.27 -1.20 -32.32
C PRO A 30 20.81 -0.79 -32.22
N VAL A 31 19.91 -1.76 -32.42
CA VAL A 31 18.47 -1.62 -32.18
C VAL A 31 18.28 -0.85 -30.86
N ASN A 32 17.75 0.37 -30.96
CA ASN A 32 17.53 1.21 -29.81
C ASN A 32 16.41 0.60 -28.96
N VAL A 33 16.79 -0.14 -27.92
CA VAL A 33 15.89 -0.84 -27.01
C VAL A 33 14.90 0.14 -26.35
N ASP A 34 15.25 1.43 -26.28
CA ASP A 34 14.39 2.45 -25.70
C ASP A 34 13.21 2.83 -26.61
N ASP A 35 13.35 2.73 -27.94
CA ASP A 35 12.25 2.96 -28.89
C ASP A 35 11.24 1.79 -28.85
N ILE A 36 11.71 0.54 -28.77
CA ILE A 36 10.85 -0.65 -28.60
C ILE A 36 10.12 -0.62 -27.25
N LYS A 37 10.79 -0.17 -26.19
CA LYS A 37 10.17 0.00 -24.86
C LYS A 37 9.11 1.09 -24.89
N ALA A 38 9.38 2.23 -25.51
CA ALA A 38 8.43 3.35 -25.60
C ALA A 38 7.15 2.93 -26.34
N GLU A 39 7.29 2.23 -27.46
CA GLU A 39 6.14 1.73 -28.22
C GLU A 39 5.36 0.67 -27.43
N THR A 40 6.04 -0.24 -26.74
CA THR A 40 5.38 -1.26 -25.88
C THR A 40 4.60 -0.62 -24.72
N VAL A 41 5.13 0.46 -24.12
CA VAL A 41 4.50 1.16 -23.01
C VAL A 41 3.25 1.93 -23.44
N GLU A 42 3.27 2.57 -24.62
CA GLU A 42 2.10 3.26 -25.17
C GLU A 42 0.96 2.27 -25.44
N ARG A 43 1.27 1.12 -26.06
CA ARG A 43 0.26 0.08 -26.34
C ARG A 43 -0.29 -0.58 -25.08
N ALA A 44 0.54 -0.77 -24.05
CA ALA A 44 0.09 -1.26 -22.75
C ALA A 44 -0.90 -0.29 -22.07
N ARG A 45 -0.75 1.03 -22.32
CA ARG A 45 -1.67 2.04 -21.81
C ARG A 45 -3.05 1.92 -22.46
N ASP A 46 -3.12 1.69 -23.77
CA ASP A 46 -4.39 1.53 -24.51
C ASP A 46 -5.16 0.29 -24.05
N ALA A 47 -4.48 -0.86 -23.94
CA ALA A 47 -5.07 -2.10 -23.45
C ALA A 47 -5.56 -1.97 -22.00
N ARG A 48 -4.76 -1.32 -21.13
CA ARG A 48 -5.14 -1.03 -19.75
C ARG A 48 -6.33 -0.08 -19.66
N ALA A 49 -6.39 0.94 -20.52
CA ALA A 49 -7.50 1.89 -20.57
C ALA A 49 -8.80 1.20 -20.98
N LEU A 50 -8.74 0.35 -22.01
CA LEU A 50 -9.87 -0.47 -22.45
C LEU A 50 -10.36 -1.35 -21.30
N LEU A 51 -9.49 -2.14 -20.66
CA LEU A 51 -9.85 -2.97 -19.50
C LEU A 51 -10.47 -2.14 -18.36
N ALA A 52 -9.87 -0.99 -18.02
CA ALA A 52 -10.35 -0.15 -16.93
C ALA A 52 -11.77 0.39 -17.18
N ARG A 53 -12.12 0.72 -18.43
CA ARG A 53 -13.48 1.18 -18.80
C ARG A 53 -14.51 0.08 -18.55
N TYR A 54 -14.24 -1.13 -19.02
CA TYR A 54 -15.19 -2.25 -18.90
C TYR A 54 -15.27 -2.81 -17.48
N VAL A 55 -14.15 -2.87 -16.76
CA VAL A 55 -14.14 -3.22 -15.32
C VAL A 55 -14.99 -2.25 -14.52
N LYS A 56 -14.87 -0.93 -14.75
CA LYS A 56 -15.69 0.08 -14.05
C LYS A 56 -17.18 -0.05 -14.38
N ARG A 57 -17.52 -0.42 -15.62
CA ARG A 57 -18.91 -0.61 -16.07
C ARG A 57 -19.58 -1.83 -15.41
N HIS A 58 -18.84 -2.90 -15.22
CA HIS A 58 -19.32 -4.15 -14.60
C HIS A 58 -19.06 -4.24 -13.09
N MET A 59 -18.47 -3.19 -12.49
CA MET A 59 -18.29 -3.10 -11.06
C MET A 59 -19.67 -2.85 -10.41
N PRO A 60 -20.12 -3.70 -9.48
CA PRO A 60 -21.38 -3.47 -8.79
C PRO A 60 -21.34 -2.13 -8.07
N GLU A 61 -22.43 -1.36 -8.18
CA GLU A 61 -22.58 -0.13 -7.40
C GLU A 61 -22.34 -0.46 -5.93
N GLN A 62 -21.41 0.26 -5.29
CA GLN A 62 -21.20 0.18 -3.85
C GLN A 62 -22.53 0.52 -3.17
N GLN A 63 -23.28 -0.51 -2.75
CA GLN A 63 -24.44 -0.30 -1.90
C GLN A 63 -23.95 0.19 -0.54
N GLY A 64 -24.05 1.50 -0.37
CA GLY A 64 -23.91 2.20 0.90
C GLY A 64 -22.47 2.56 1.23
N SER A 65 -22.24 3.85 1.45
CA SER A 65 -21.17 4.36 2.33
C SER A 65 -21.02 3.45 3.55
N PRO A 66 -19.81 3.32 4.13
CA PRO A 66 -19.64 2.57 5.37
C PRO A 66 -20.72 3.07 6.31
N ARG A 67 -21.69 2.22 6.65
CA ARG A 67 -22.70 2.55 7.65
C ARG A 67 -21.88 3.09 8.80
N SER A 68 -22.07 4.37 9.14
CA SER A 68 -21.45 4.96 10.32
C SER A 68 -21.71 3.95 11.42
N SER A 69 -20.67 3.23 11.86
CA SER A 69 -20.83 2.21 12.88
C SER A 69 -21.64 2.86 13.97
N PRO A 70 -22.84 2.34 14.30
CA PRO A 70 -23.70 2.99 15.28
C PRO A 70 -22.81 3.23 16.49
N GLU A 71 -22.62 4.52 16.84
CA GLU A 71 -21.81 4.90 17.99
C GLU A 71 -22.27 3.99 19.13
N PRO A 72 -21.36 3.21 19.76
CA PRO A 72 -21.75 2.22 20.73
C PRO A 72 -22.71 2.90 21.71
N PRO A 73 -23.88 2.29 21.97
CA PRO A 73 -24.95 2.95 22.71
C PRO A 73 -24.34 3.52 23.98
N ARG A 74 -24.51 4.83 24.21
CA ARG A 74 -24.03 5.47 25.43
C ARG A 74 -24.54 4.61 26.57
N LEU A 75 -23.63 3.96 27.30
CA LEU A 75 -23.97 3.17 28.47
C LEU A 75 -24.50 4.19 29.49
N SER A 76 -25.79 4.53 29.43
CA SER A 76 -26.51 5.18 30.51
C SER A 76 -26.65 4.12 31.60
N SER A 77 -25.51 3.88 32.23
CA SER A 77 -25.33 2.80 33.18
C SER A 77 -26.15 3.13 34.41
N GLY A 78 -26.64 2.11 35.12
CA GLY A 78 -27.47 2.29 36.31
C GLY A 78 -26.86 3.23 37.38
N TYR A 79 -25.56 3.51 37.30
CA TYR A 79 -24.83 4.50 38.10
C TYR A 79 -25.33 5.94 37.94
N ASP A 80 -25.94 6.31 36.82
CA ASP A 80 -26.52 7.65 36.64
C ASP A 80 -27.67 7.92 37.62
N ARG A 81 -28.35 6.86 38.09
CA ARG A 81 -29.37 6.96 39.15
C ARG A 81 -28.77 7.19 40.53
N PHE A 82 -27.52 6.78 40.76
CA PHE A 82 -26.81 6.94 42.03
C PHE A 82 -25.97 8.23 42.10
N LEU A 83 -25.70 8.88 40.96
CA LEU A 83 -25.08 10.21 40.89
C LEU A 83 -25.74 11.27 41.80
N PRO A 84 -27.08 11.44 41.83
CA PRO A 84 -27.70 12.39 42.74
C PRO A 84 -27.48 12.04 44.21
N LEU A 85 -27.43 10.73 44.56
CA LEU A 85 -27.17 10.29 45.92
C LEU A 85 -25.74 10.68 46.37
N LEU A 86 -24.75 10.51 45.48
CA LEU A 86 -23.35 10.89 45.77
C LEU A 86 -23.20 12.40 46.04
N LYS A 87 -24.00 13.24 45.38
CA LYS A 87 -24.02 14.71 45.62
C LYS A 87 -24.62 15.09 46.96
N ILE A 88 -25.48 14.25 47.55
CA ILE A 88 -26.12 14.51 48.85
C ILE A 88 -25.19 14.17 50.01
N ILE A 89 -24.26 13.22 49.84
CA ILE A 89 -23.29 12.81 50.87
C ILE A 89 -22.57 13.97 51.57
N PRO A 90 -21.94 14.94 50.86
CA PRO A 90 -21.27 16.05 51.53
C PRO A 90 -22.23 16.92 52.36
N ILE A 91 -23.46 17.11 51.87
CA ILE A 91 -24.49 17.88 52.59
C ILE A 91 -24.90 17.12 53.86
N PHE A 92 -25.08 15.81 53.77
CA PHE A 92 -25.40 14.97 54.91
C PHE A 92 -24.27 14.95 55.96
N LEU A 93 -23.01 14.84 55.53
CA LEU A 93 -21.84 14.91 56.42
C LEU A 93 -21.73 16.28 57.10
N LEU A 94 -21.98 17.36 56.36
CA LEU A 94 -21.93 18.72 56.91
C LEU A 94 -23.08 18.96 57.90
N LEU A 95 -24.29 18.46 57.59
CA LEU A 95 -25.44 18.52 58.48
C LEU A 95 -25.20 17.66 59.74
N GLY A 96 -24.66 16.45 59.59
CA GLY A 96 -24.26 15.60 60.72
C GLY A 96 -23.20 16.27 61.60
N PHE A 97 -22.21 16.91 60.99
CA PHE A 97 -21.20 17.71 61.70
C PHE A 97 -21.84 18.87 62.44
N ALA A 98 -22.69 19.68 61.81
CA ALA A 98 -23.37 20.79 62.46
C ALA A 98 -24.34 20.33 63.57
N GLY A 99 -25.08 19.25 63.32
CA GLY A 99 -25.98 18.61 64.28
C GLY A 99 -25.23 18.05 65.48
N SER A 100 -23.99 17.58 65.30
CA SER A 100 -23.16 17.08 66.39
C SER A 100 -22.80 18.14 67.45
N PHE A 101 -22.95 19.44 67.14
CA PHE A 101 -22.79 20.53 68.12
C PHE A 101 -24.09 20.84 68.88
N LEU A 102 -25.24 20.46 68.33
CA LEU A 102 -26.56 20.71 68.92
C LEU A 102 -27.06 19.50 69.72
N TRP A 103 -26.63 18.31 69.33
CA TRP A 103 -27.03 17.04 69.93
C TRP A 103 -25.82 16.11 69.92
N ASP A 104 -25.40 15.65 71.09
CA ASP A 104 -24.45 14.53 71.22
C ASP A 104 -25.03 13.44 72.13
N PHE A 105 -24.36 12.30 72.25
CA PHE A 105 -24.75 11.21 73.15
C PHE A 105 -24.42 11.53 74.62
N ASP A 106 -24.73 12.76 75.05
CA ASP A 106 -24.53 13.21 76.41
C ASP A 106 -25.25 12.25 77.36
N SER A 107 -24.52 11.74 78.37
CA SER A 107 -25.01 10.84 79.43
C SER A 107 -25.27 9.37 79.03
N VAL A 108 -24.93 8.95 77.80
CA VAL A 108 -25.00 7.53 77.41
C VAL A 108 -23.67 6.85 77.70
N SER A 109 -23.62 6.03 78.74
CA SER A 109 -22.47 5.18 79.05
C SER A 109 -22.78 3.72 78.80
N ILE A 110 -21.94 3.03 78.02
CA ILE A 110 -22.03 1.58 77.87
C ILE A 110 -21.17 0.94 78.97
N GLN A 111 -21.76 0.03 79.74
CA GLN A 111 -21.02 -0.79 80.69
C GLN A 111 -20.46 -2.01 79.94
N LEU A 112 -19.15 -2.01 79.68
CA LEU A 112 -18.47 -3.11 78.99
C LEU A 112 -17.33 -3.63 79.88
N PHE A 113 -17.38 -4.93 80.23
CA PHE A 113 -16.35 -5.61 81.04
C PHE A 113 -15.90 -4.82 82.30
N SER A 114 -16.87 -4.29 83.07
CA SER A 114 -16.67 -3.47 84.30
C SER A 114 -16.10 -2.05 84.12
N ARG A 115 -15.92 -1.57 82.89
CA ARG A 115 -15.56 -0.18 82.59
C ARG A 115 -16.77 0.56 82.02
N SER A 116 -17.08 1.73 82.55
CA SER A 116 -18.03 2.67 81.92
C SER A 116 -17.31 3.45 80.84
N LEU A 117 -17.65 3.19 79.59
CA LEU A 117 -17.17 4.01 78.47
C LEU A 117 -18.19 5.12 78.23
N PRO A 118 -17.84 6.40 78.50
CA PRO A 118 -18.70 7.50 78.09
C PRO A 118 -18.69 7.59 76.57
N LEU A 119 -19.87 7.69 75.96
CA LEU A 119 -20.01 7.95 74.51
C LEU A 119 -20.05 9.45 74.19
N ASP A 120 -19.80 10.29 75.19
CA ASP A 120 -19.70 11.75 75.05
C ASP A 120 -18.67 12.07 73.94
N GLY A 121 -19.05 12.90 72.97
CA GLY A 121 -18.18 13.28 71.87
C GLY A 121 -18.19 12.32 70.66
N LEU A 122 -18.83 11.15 70.74
CA LEU A 122 -18.73 10.15 69.66
C LEU A 122 -19.31 10.67 68.35
N LEU A 123 -20.48 11.33 68.38
CA LEU A 123 -21.11 11.83 67.16
C LEU A 123 -20.25 12.92 66.51
N ARG A 124 -19.62 13.76 67.34
CA ARG A 124 -18.71 14.81 66.90
C ARG A 124 -17.46 14.21 66.27
N ILE A 125 -16.81 13.25 66.92
CA ILE A 125 -15.60 12.60 66.41
C ILE A 125 -15.88 11.89 65.07
N VAL A 126 -16.98 11.14 64.98
CA VAL A 126 -17.38 10.43 63.75
C VAL A 126 -17.71 11.42 62.63
N SER A 127 -18.43 12.50 62.93
CA SER A 127 -18.80 13.49 61.91
C SER A 127 -17.59 14.29 61.42
N VAL A 128 -16.69 14.72 62.31
CA VAL A 128 -15.44 15.42 61.95
C VAL A 128 -14.55 14.52 61.10
N SER A 129 -14.32 13.28 61.54
CA SER A 129 -13.46 12.33 60.82
C SER A 129 -14.03 11.96 59.46
N GLY A 130 -15.36 11.74 59.37
CA GLY A 130 -16.05 11.49 58.10
C GLY A 130 -15.96 12.68 57.13
N LEU A 131 -16.13 13.91 57.62
CA LEU A 131 -16.03 15.13 56.80
C LEU A 131 -14.60 15.34 56.27
N ILE A 132 -13.59 15.20 57.11
CA ILE A 132 -12.18 15.33 56.71
C ILE A 132 -11.79 14.21 55.72
N GLY A 133 -12.22 12.97 55.98
CA GLY A 133 -11.97 11.84 55.09
C GLY A 133 -12.59 12.05 53.70
N PHE A 134 -13.85 12.49 53.65
CA PHE A 134 -14.52 12.83 52.39
C PHE A 134 -13.78 13.96 51.65
N LEU A 135 -13.47 15.06 52.34
CA LEU A 135 -12.83 16.23 51.74
C LEU A 135 -11.45 15.88 51.17
N THR A 136 -10.68 15.06 51.89
CA THR A 136 -9.36 14.61 51.45
C THR A 136 -9.45 13.72 50.21
N ASN A 137 -10.39 12.76 50.18
CA ASN A 137 -10.59 11.92 49.00
C ASN A 137 -11.08 12.71 47.78
N TRP A 138 -12.01 13.65 48.00
CA TRP A 138 -12.48 14.56 46.96
C TRP A 138 -11.33 15.41 46.39
N LEU A 139 -10.47 15.95 47.25
CA LEU A 139 -9.30 16.70 46.85
C LEU A 139 -8.29 15.83 46.08
N ALA A 140 -8.03 14.61 46.53
CA ALA A 140 -7.09 13.68 45.90
C ALA A 140 -7.53 13.32 44.47
N ILE A 141 -8.80 12.94 44.29
CA ILE A 141 -9.37 12.65 42.95
C ILE A 141 -9.29 13.90 42.07
N THR A 142 -9.59 15.07 42.63
CA THR A 142 -9.52 16.34 41.88
C THR A 142 -8.09 16.66 41.44
N MET A 143 -7.09 16.46 42.31
CA MET A 143 -5.67 16.66 42.00
C MET A 143 -5.10 15.69 40.97
N LEU A 144 -5.70 14.50 40.83
CA LEU A 144 -5.28 13.53 39.82
C LEU A 144 -5.48 14.08 38.40
N PHE A 145 -6.59 14.80 38.17
CA PHE A 145 -7.02 15.26 36.85
C PHE A 145 -6.86 16.78 36.61
N ASN A 146 -6.81 17.59 37.66
CA ASN A 146 -6.74 19.06 37.59
C ASN A 146 -5.55 19.57 38.43
N PRO A 147 -4.85 20.65 38.03
CA PRO A 147 -5.04 21.50 36.87
C PRO A 147 -4.54 20.87 35.57
N ARG A 148 -5.29 21.11 34.47
CA ARG A 148 -4.92 20.63 33.12
C ARG A 148 -3.69 21.34 32.56
N GLU A 149 -3.51 22.60 32.95
CA GLU A 149 -2.39 23.44 32.58
C GLU A 149 -1.50 23.72 33.79
N GLN A 150 -0.23 24.05 33.53
CA GLN A 150 0.74 24.27 34.58
C GLN A 150 0.45 25.58 35.32
N ARG A 151 0.06 25.48 36.59
CA ARG A 151 -0.11 26.65 37.45
C ARG A 151 1.15 26.89 38.27
N PRO A 152 1.53 28.16 38.54
CA PRO A 152 2.78 28.50 39.22
C PRO A 152 2.88 27.96 40.66
N ILE A 153 1.76 27.66 41.32
CA ILE A 153 1.72 27.24 42.74
C ILE A 153 1.37 25.75 42.89
N PHE A 154 0.52 25.20 42.02
CA PHE A 154 -0.06 23.85 42.17
C PHE A 154 0.43 22.84 41.11
N GLY A 155 1.36 23.22 40.23
CA GLY A 155 1.88 22.33 39.17
C GLY A 155 0.81 21.92 38.15
N ARG A 156 0.96 20.71 37.56
CA ARG A 156 -0.07 20.02 36.76
C ARG A 156 -0.61 18.84 37.56
N GLY A 157 -1.85 18.42 37.30
CA GLY A 157 -2.38 17.16 37.85
C GLY A 157 -1.52 15.95 37.44
N LEU A 158 -1.52 14.88 38.23
CA LEU A 158 -0.65 13.71 38.02
C LEU A 158 -0.86 13.04 36.66
N ILE A 159 -2.11 12.87 36.22
CA ILE A 159 -2.43 12.27 34.92
C ILE A 159 -2.04 13.19 33.76
N PRO A 160 -2.43 14.48 33.74
CA PRO A 160 -1.96 15.42 32.74
C PRO A 160 -0.43 15.52 32.64
N ALA A 161 0.29 15.41 33.76
CA ALA A 161 1.75 15.46 33.80
C ALA A 161 2.43 14.23 33.16
N GLN A 162 1.77 13.08 33.14
CA GLN A 162 2.28 11.83 32.56
C GLN A 162 1.52 11.40 31.29
N ARG A 163 0.78 12.32 30.67
CA ARG A 163 -0.12 12.05 29.55
C ARG A 163 0.58 11.24 28.45
N GLU A 164 1.77 11.66 28.03
CA GLU A 164 2.52 11.05 26.93
C GLU A 164 2.90 9.60 27.28
N ARG A 165 3.34 9.36 28.52
CA ARG A 165 3.71 8.01 28.99
C ARG A 165 2.48 7.11 29.07
N VAL A 166 1.35 7.62 29.57
CA VAL A 166 0.10 6.85 29.65
C VAL A 166 -0.40 6.51 28.26
N ILE A 167 -0.42 7.48 27.34
CA ILE A 167 -0.82 7.27 25.95
C ILE A 167 0.09 6.24 25.28
N TYR A 168 1.40 6.35 25.44
CA TYR A 168 2.35 5.39 24.88
C TYR A 168 2.05 3.97 25.35
N ARG A 169 1.92 3.76 26.67
CA ARG A 169 1.62 2.42 27.23
C ARG A 169 0.28 1.88 26.75
N LEU A 170 -0.75 2.73 26.69
CA LEU A 170 -2.06 2.33 26.16
C LEU A 170 -1.98 1.97 24.68
N ALA A 171 -1.29 2.75 23.87
CA ALA A 171 -1.13 2.49 22.45
C ALA A 171 -0.33 1.21 22.19
N THR A 172 0.75 0.98 22.95
CA THR A 172 1.53 -0.27 22.89
C THR A 172 0.66 -1.46 23.25
N ALA A 173 -0.05 -1.42 24.38
CA ALA A 173 -0.94 -2.51 24.78
C ALA A 173 -2.03 -2.77 23.73
N VAL A 174 -2.66 -1.73 23.17
CA VAL A 174 -3.65 -1.90 22.09
C VAL A 174 -3.01 -2.52 20.84
N SER A 175 -1.81 -2.07 20.45
CA SER A 175 -1.13 -2.61 19.29
C SER A 175 -0.72 -4.07 19.47
N GLU A 176 -0.21 -4.43 20.64
CA GLU A 176 0.30 -5.78 20.93
C GLU A 176 -0.84 -6.77 21.24
N GLU A 177 -1.85 -6.34 22.02
CA GLU A 177 -2.92 -7.22 22.49
C GLU A 177 -4.14 -7.25 21.57
N LEU A 178 -4.49 -6.14 20.90
CA LEU A 178 -5.71 -6.04 20.09
C LEU A 178 -5.45 -6.05 18.58
N ILE A 179 -4.27 -5.60 18.12
CA ILE A 179 -3.90 -5.52 16.70
C ILE A 179 -2.73 -6.48 16.42
N ASN A 180 -2.88 -7.73 16.84
CA ASN A 180 -1.93 -8.78 16.47
C ASN A 180 -2.36 -9.47 15.16
N GLU A 181 -1.38 -10.08 14.49
CA GLU A 181 -1.58 -10.74 13.19
C GLU A 181 -2.61 -11.88 13.27
N GLU A 182 -2.63 -12.61 14.40
CA GLU A 182 -3.54 -13.73 14.64
C GLU A 182 -5.01 -13.29 14.69
N ILE A 183 -5.31 -12.22 15.43
CA ILE A 183 -6.66 -11.63 15.53
C ILE A 183 -7.08 -11.07 14.17
N ILE A 184 -6.17 -10.41 13.44
CA ILE A 184 -6.46 -9.89 12.10
C ILE A 184 -6.79 -11.05 11.15
N ALA A 185 -5.98 -12.10 11.11
CA ALA A 185 -6.20 -13.26 10.26
C ALA A 185 -7.52 -13.97 10.61
N ALA A 186 -7.76 -14.22 11.90
CA ALA A 186 -9.01 -14.81 12.37
C ALA A 186 -10.22 -13.95 11.99
N LYS A 187 -10.12 -12.62 12.10
CA LYS A 187 -11.22 -11.72 11.73
C LYS A 187 -11.46 -11.67 10.23
N ILE A 188 -10.40 -11.74 9.41
CA ILE A 188 -10.51 -11.81 7.94
C ILE A 188 -11.23 -13.10 7.51
N GLU A 189 -10.93 -14.22 8.17
CA GLU A 189 -11.60 -15.50 7.92
C GLU A 189 -13.06 -15.48 8.37
N GLU A 190 -13.34 -15.04 9.60
CA GLU A 190 -14.70 -14.94 10.15
C GLU A 190 -15.58 -14.01 9.31
N SER A 191 -15.05 -12.87 8.90
CA SER A 191 -15.79 -11.88 8.11
C SER A 191 -16.03 -12.30 6.65
N GLN A 192 -15.48 -13.43 6.21
CA GLN A 192 -15.61 -13.96 4.85
C GLN A 192 -15.24 -12.94 3.76
N VAL A 193 -14.34 -12.00 4.10
CA VAL A 193 -13.97 -10.90 3.21
C VAL A 193 -13.30 -11.44 1.95
N ILE A 194 -12.44 -12.47 2.08
CA ILE A 194 -11.79 -13.14 0.95
C ILE A 194 -12.83 -13.73 -0.01
N SER A 195 -13.84 -14.43 0.53
CA SER A 195 -14.93 -15.02 -0.26
C SER A 195 -15.71 -13.95 -1.02
N ARG A 196 -16.06 -12.84 -0.36
CA ARG A 196 -16.75 -11.70 -0.99
C ARG A 196 -15.94 -11.07 -2.12
N TYR A 197 -14.64 -10.86 -1.92
CA TYR A 197 -13.77 -10.31 -2.97
C TYR A 197 -13.58 -11.29 -4.13
N ARG A 198 -13.50 -12.60 -3.86
CA ARG A 198 -13.44 -13.63 -4.90
C ARG A 198 -14.69 -13.62 -5.76
N GLU A 199 -15.88 -13.59 -5.14
CA GLU A 199 -17.16 -13.50 -5.85
C GLU A 199 -17.26 -12.23 -6.67
N LEU A 200 -16.87 -11.08 -6.10
CA LEU A 200 -16.80 -9.81 -6.81
C LEU A 200 -15.88 -9.90 -8.03
N ALA A 201 -14.67 -10.43 -7.86
CA ALA A 201 -13.70 -10.59 -8.93
C ALA A 201 -14.23 -11.51 -10.04
N MET A 202 -14.85 -12.64 -9.69
CA MET A 202 -15.46 -13.57 -10.65
C MET A 202 -16.63 -12.92 -11.39
N THR A 203 -17.46 -12.16 -10.70
CA THR A 203 -18.60 -11.44 -11.28
C THR A 203 -18.14 -10.40 -12.30
N VAL A 204 -17.18 -9.55 -11.91
CA VAL A 204 -16.62 -8.53 -12.79
C VAL A 204 -15.90 -9.16 -13.98
N THR A 205 -15.06 -10.17 -13.74
CA THR A 205 -14.32 -10.85 -14.82
C THR A 205 -15.27 -11.47 -15.83
N ARG A 206 -16.31 -12.15 -15.35
CA ARG A 206 -17.33 -12.74 -16.22
C ARG A 206 -18.09 -11.68 -16.99
N GLY A 207 -18.52 -10.60 -16.33
CA GLY A 207 -19.20 -9.47 -16.97
C GLY A 207 -18.37 -8.85 -18.10
N VAL A 208 -17.09 -8.61 -17.86
CA VAL A 208 -16.17 -8.06 -18.87
C VAL A 208 -15.93 -9.03 -20.03
N ILE A 209 -15.68 -10.31 -19.74
CA ILE A 209 -15.39 -11.31 -20.79
C ILE A 209 -16.64 -11.65 -21.61
N GLU A 210 -17.84 -11.61 -21.03
CA GLU A 210 -19.11 -11.87 -21.72
C GLU A 210 -19.63 -10.65 -22.50
N ASP A 211 -19.08 -9.46 -22.27
CA ASP A 211 -19.45 -8.22 -22.95
C ASP A 211 -19.06 -8.26 -24.45
N PRO A 212 -20.02 -8.21 -25.38
CA PRO A 212 -19.73 -8.23 -26.81
C PRO A 212 -18.93 -7.00 -27.26
N GLU A 213 -19.18 -5.83 -26.66
CA GLU A 213 -18.53 -4.57 -27.03
C GLU A 213 -17.03 -4.61 -26.65
N PHE A 214 -16.72 -5.20 -25.48
CA PHE A 214 -15.34 -5.45 -25.06
C PHE A 214 -14.60 -6.39 -26.02
N ARG A 215 -15.24 -7.48 -26.46
CA ARG A 215 -14.65 -8.44 -27.39
C ARG A 215 -14.34 -7.80 -28.74
N ASP A 216 -15.25 -6.98 -29.24
CA ASP A 216 -15.09 -6.29 -30.52
C ASP A 216 -13.98 -5.24 -30.45
N GLU A 217 -13.94 -4.41 -29.41
CA GLU A 217 -12.85 -3.46 -29.20
C GLU A 217 -11.49 -4.15 -28.99
N LEU A 218 -11.45 -5.24 -28.23
CA LEU A 218 -10.22 -6.00 -27.99
C LEU A 218 -9.70 -6.62 -29.31
N LYS A 219 -10.60 -7.15 -30.14
CA LYS A 219 -10.26 -7.67 -31.46
C LYS A 219 -9.72 -6.58 -32.37
N ALA A 220 -10.36 -5.41 -32.40
CA ALA A 220 -9.89 -4.27 -33.18
C ALA A 220 -8.48 -3.82 -32.73
N LEU A 221 -8.25 -3.75 -31.42
CA LEU A 221 -6.94 -3.41 -30.87
C LEU A 221 -5.88 -4.44 -31.27
N ALA A 222 -6.18 -5.73 -31.15
CA ALA A 222 -5.27 -6.81 -31.52
C ALA A 222 -4.96 -6.84 -33.02
N THR A 223 -5.97 -6.63 -33.88
CA THR A 223 -5.78 -6.55 -35.34
C THR A 223 -4.93 -5.35 -35.72
N ASN A 224 -5.20 -4.17 -35.14
CA ASN A 224 -4.41 -2.98 -35.41
C ASN A 224 -2.95 -3.15 -34.96
N TYR A 225 -2.73 -3.74 -33.78
CA TYR A 225 -1.39 -4.06 -33.31
C TYR A 225 -0.67 -5.01 -34.26
N MET A 226 -1.30 -6.12 -34.63
CA MET A 226 -0.68 -7.11 -35.50
C MET A 226 -0.35 -6.54 -36.89
N ASN A 227 -1.24 -5.73 -37.47
CA ASN A 227 -0.96 -5.06 -38.74
C ASN A 227 0.21 -4.08 -38.64
N ASN A 228 0.28 -3.28 -37.57
CA ASN A 228 1.35 -2.31 -37.37
C ASN A 228 2.71 -3.00 -37.12
N VAL A 229 2.72 -4.07 -36.31
CA VAL A 229 3.93 -4.82 -36.01
C VAL A 229 4.42 -5.62 -37.21
N LEU A 230 3.53 -6.22 -38.00
CA LEU A 230 3.92 -6.90 -39.24
C LEU A 230 4.38 -5.94 -40.33
N ALA A 231 3.91 -4.69 -40.30
CA ALA A 231 4.34 -3.64 -41.20
C ALA A 231 5.67 -2.97 -40.79
N SER A 232 6.19 -3.22 -39.58
CA SER A 232 7.42 -2.58 -39.13
C SER A 232 8.65 -3.17 -39.85
N GLU A 233 9.58 -2.29 -40.24
CA GLU A 233 10.82 -2.68 -40.92
C GLU A 233 11.67 -3.64 -40.08
N ASP A 234 11.68 -3.45 -38.76
CA ASP A 234 12.41 -4.29 -37.81
C ASP A 234 11.90 -5.74 -37.80
N VAL A 235 10.58 -5.92 -37.82
CA VAL A 235 9.96 -7.25 -37.80
C VAL A 235 10.11 -7.91 -39.16
N ARG A 236 9.95 -7.16 -40.26
CA ARG A 236 10.19 -7.65 -41.62
C ARG A 236 11.62 -8.19 -41.76
N THR A 237 12.61 -7.41 -41.32
CA THR A 237 14.03 -7.80 -41.36
C THR A 237 14.29 -9.06 -40.55
N ARG A 238 13.79 -9.13 -39.31
CA ARG A 238 13.92 -10.34 -38.47
C ARG A 238 13.25 -11.58 -39.06
N ILE A 239 12.07 -11.42 -39.68
CA ILE A 239 11.38 -12.53 -40.35
C ILE A 239 12.22 -13.03 -41.51
N VAL A 240 12.82 -12.14 -42.30
CA VAL A 240 13.70 -12.50 -43.41
C VAL A 240 14.94 -13.23 -42.89
N ASP A 241 15.65 -12.67 -41.92
CA ASP A 241 16.86 -13.25 -41.35
C ASP A 241 16.60 -14.64 -40.76
N PHE A 242 15.52 -14.77 -39.98
CA PHE A 242 15.11 -16.05 -39.41
C PHE A 242 14.71 -17.06 -40.49
N THR A 243 14.06 -16.61 -41.56
CA THR A 243 13.69 -17.47 -42.69
C THR A 243 14.94 -17.96 -43.41
N VAL A 244 15.93 -17.09 -43.65
CA VAL A 244 17.21 -17.44 -44.25
C VAL A 244 17.95 -18.44 -43.37
N GLU A 245 18.10 -18.16 -42.07
CA GLU A 245 18.76 -19.04 -41.10
C GLU A 245 18.10 -20.44 -41.04
N LYS A 246 16.76 -20.50 -40.94
CA LYS A 246 16.03 -21.77 -40.91
C LYS A 246 16.07 -22.51 -42.23
N LEU A 247 16.10 -21.79 -43.35
CA LEU A 247 16.21 -22.37 -44.67
C LEU A 247 17.60 -22.97 -44.87
N GLU A 248 18.68 -22.28 -44.47
CA GLU A 248 20.06 -22.79 -44.49
C GLU A 248 20.25 -23.99 -43.55
N ALA A 249 19.65 -23.96 -42.35
CA ALA A 249 19.72 -25.06 -41.39
C ALA A 249 18.96 -26.34 -41.84
N ARG A 250 17.96 -26.22 -42.71
CA ARG A 250 17.21 -27.36 -43.29
C ARG A 250 17.68 -27.76 -44.69
N LEU A 251 18.26 -26.83 -45.45
CA LEU A 251 18.88 -27.07 -46.74
C LEU A 251 20.37 -27.34 -46.53
N GLY A 252 20.70 -28.50 -45.95
CA GLY A 252 22.08 -28.99 -45.99
C GLY A 252 22.54 -29.16 -47.44
N GLU A 253 23.57 -28.39 -47.84
CA GLU A 253 24.52 -28.56 -48.96
C GLU A 253 24.04 -28.98 -50.37
N GLY A 254 22.74 -29.06 -50.67
CA GLY A 254 22.23 -29.56 -51.95
C GLY A 254 21.46 -28.54 -52.77
N ILE A 255 22.01 -28.16 -53.95
CA ILE A 255 21.45 -27.55 -55.19
C ILE A 255 20.52 -26.32 -55.05
N SER A 256 19.60 -26.28 -54.09
CA SER A 256 18.70 -25.16 -53.82
C SER A 256 19.42 -23.91 -53.29
N GLY A 257 20.49 -24.06 -52.49
CA GLY A 257 21.30 -22.94 -52.01
C GLY A 257 22.05 -22.20 -53.12
N ILE A 258 22.49 -22.91 -54.17
CA ILE A 258 23.12 -22.32 -55.36
C ILE A 258 22.07 -21.60 -56.20
N ALA A 259 20.89 -22.20 -56.39
CA ALA A 259 19.79 -21.57 -57.10
C ALA A 259 19.34 -20.26 -56.43
N LEU A 260 19.29 -20.22 -55.09
CA LEU A 260 18.96 -19.01 -54.34
C LEU A 260 20.06 -17.94 -54.44
N LYS A 261 21.34 -18.33 -54.35
CA LYS A 261 22.49 -17.41 -54.54
C LYS A 261 22.50 -16.79 -55.94
N VAL A 262 22.22 -17.60 -56.96
CA VAL A 262 22.15 -17.17 -58.37
C VAL A 262 20.93 -16.28 -58.59
N TYR A 263 19.76 -16.62 -58.01
CA TYR A 263 18.57 -15.77 -58.11
C TYR A 263 18.78 -14.41 -57.43
N ARG A 264 19.41 -14.39 -56.24
CA ARG A 264 19.76 -13.15 -55.52
C ARG A 264 20.73 -12.28 -56.33
N PHE A 265 21.70 -12.90 -57.00
CA PHE A 265 22.71 -12.20 -57.82
C PHE A 265 22.14 -11.68 -59.15
N LEU A 266 21.13 -12.34 -59.72
CA LEU A 266 20.56 -11.96 -61.01
C LEU A 266 19.37 -10.99 -60.92
N ASN A 267 18.65 -10.94 -59.80
CA ASN A 267 17.35 -10.24 -59.69
C ASN A 267 17.30 -9.12 -58.63
N GLU A 268 18.44 -8.56 -58.22
CA GLU A 268 18.49 -7.50 -57.20
C GLU A 268 17.61 -6.28 -57.52
N GLU A 269 17.40 -5.97 -58.81
CA GLU A 269 16.50 -4.89 -59.26
C GLU A 269 15.02 -5.30 -59.41
N ASP A 270 14.73 -6.57 -59.68
CA ASP A 270 13.38 -7.08 -59.96
C ASP A 270 12.67 -7.59 -58.69
N PHE A 271 13.44 -8.03 -57.70
CA PHE A 271 12.92 -8.46 -56.40
C PHE A 271 12.38 -7.27 -55.58
N ARG A 272 13.07 -6.13 -55.63
CA ARG A 272 12.63 -4.88 -54.99
C ARG A 272 11.32 -4.35 -55.60
N ARG A 273 11.17 -4.36 -56.94
CA ARG A 273 9.95 -3.89 -57.63
C ARG A 273 8.70 -4.74 -57.35
N LYS A 274 8.85 -6.05 -57.13
CA LYS A 274 7.70 -6.94 -56.84
C LYS A 274 7.28 -6.92 -55.37
N LEU A 275 8.18 -6.53 -54.46
CA LEU A 275 7.87 -6.33 -53.04
C LEU A 275 7.13 -5.01 -52.78
N ASP A 276 7.26 -4.01 -53.64
CA ASP A 276 6.51 -2.74 -53.55
C ASP A 276 5.06 -2.82 -54.10
N GLN A 277 4.68 -3.94 -54.73
CA GLN A 277 3.34 -4.17 -55.31
C GLN A 277 2.52 -5.26 -54.58
N ALA A 278 2.99 -5.79 -53.45
CA ALA A 278 2.28 -6.79 -52.64
C ALA A 278 2.16 -6.32 -51.18
#